data_AF-A0A4U8W9I5-F1
#
_entry.id   AF-A0A4U8W9I5-F1
#
_cell.length_a   1.000
_cell.length_b   1.000
_cell.length_c   1.000
_cell.angle_alpha   90.00
_cell.angle_beta   90.00
_cell.angle_gamma   90.00
#
_symmetry.space_group_name_H-M   'P 1'
#
loop_
_entity.id
_entity.type
_entity.pdbx_description
1 polymer ?
#
loop_
_entity_poly.entity_id
_entity_poly.type
_entity_poly.pdbx_seq_one_letter_code
_entity_poly.pdbx_strand_id
1 'polypeptide(L)' 'MPHPVLIAGAGPTGLTLAIDLARRGIPVRLIDRAEQFSAGSRGDGI' A
#
# COMPACT_ATOMS: atom_id res chain seq x y z
N MET A 1 9.76 -13.59 -15.81
CA MET A 1 9.99 -13.14 -14.42
C MET A 1 8.63 -12.90 -13.78
N PRO A 2 8.40 -13.31 -12.52
CA PRO A 2 7.11 -13.04 -11.88
C PRO A 2 6.86 -11.53 -11.85
N HIS A 3 5.68 -11.11 -12.32
CA HIS A 3 5.26 -9.72 -12.24
C HIS A 3 4.77 -9.42 -10.82
N PRO A 4 5.24 -8.35 -10.17
CA PRO A 4 4.75 -7.99 -8.85
C PRO A 4 3.28 -7.57 -8.92
N VAL A 5 2.53 -7.82 -7.84
CA VAL A 5 1.18 -7.29 -7.67
C VAL A 5 1.28 -5.76 -7.60
N LEU A 6 0.60 -5.08 -8.52
CA LEU A 6 0.50 -3.62 -8.52
C LEU A 6 -0.65 -3.19 -7.62
N ILE A 7 -0.35 -2.36 -6.62
CA ILE A 7 -1.32 -1.74 -5.73
C ILE A 7 -1.32 -0.24 -6.01
N ALA A 8 -2.49 0.31 -6.35
CA ALA A 8 -2.66 1.73 -6.61
C ALA A 8 -3.36 2.41 -5.42
N GLY A 9 -2.63 3.30 -4.75
CA GLY A 9 -3.04 4.03 -3.55
C GLY A 9 -2.31 3.54 -2.30
N ALA A 10 -1.53 4.42 -1.68
CA ALA A 10 -0.81 4.23 -0.42
C ALA A 10 -1.58 4.77 0.79
N GLY A 11 -2.92 4.71 0.72
CA GLY A 11 -3.78 4.90 1.90
C GLY A 11 -3.76 3.69 2.83
N PRO A 12 -4.51 3.73 3.96
CA PRO A 12 -4.51 2.65 4.95
C PRO A 12 -4.76 1.26 4.34
N THR A 13 -5.79 1.12 3.50
CA THR A 13 -6.12 -0.16 2.84
C THR A 13 -4.99 -0.68 1.95
N GLY A 14 -4.40 0.19 1.13
CA GLY A 14 -3.33 -0.20 0.21
C GLY A 14 -2.04 -0.58 0.94
N LEU A 15 -1.69 0.15 2.00
CA LEU A 15 -0.56 -0.18 2.86
C LEU A 15 -0.78 -1.49 3.62
N THR A 16 -1.98 -1.72 4.18
CA THR A 16 -2.33 -2.99 4.83
C THR A 16 -2.20 -4.16 3.88
N LEU A 17 -2.74 -4.04 2.66
CA LEU A 17 -2.62 -5.09 1.63
C LEU A 17 -1.17 -5.34 1.23
N ALA A 18 -0.39 -4.27 0.99
CA ALA A 18 1.03 -4.38 0.62
C ALA A 18 1.82 -5.13 1.70
N ILE A 19 1.57 -4.81 2.98
CA ILE A 19 2.22 -5.48 4.12
C ILE A 19 1.82 -6.94 4.21
N ASP A 20 0.53 -7.29 4.08
CA ASP A 20 0.09 -8.69 4.14
C ASP A 20 0.71 -9.54 3.02
N LEU A 21 0.72 -9.03 1.78
CA LEU A 21 1.32 -9.72 0.65
C LEU A 21 2.83 -9.86 0.79
N ALA A 22 3.53 -8.81 1.22
CA ALA A 22 4.97 -8.86 1.45
C ALA A 22 5.34 -9.89 2.54
N ARG A 23 4.55 -9.98 3.62
CA ARG A 23 4.73 -10.98 4.69
C ARG A 23 4.55 -12.42 4.19
N ARG A 24 3.79 -12.63 3.11
CA ARG A 24 3.60 -13.94 2.46
C ARG A 24 4.65 -14.23 1.38
N GLY A 25 5.62 -13.33 1.17
CA GLY A 25 6.65 -13.48 0.14
C GLY A 25 6.16 -13.17 -1.28
N ILE A 26 5.02 -12.49 -1.42
CA ILE A 26 4.47 -12.10 -2.72
C ILE A 26 5.10 -10.76 -3.13
N PRO A 27 5.79 -10.67 -4.28
CA PRO A 27 6.35 -9.41 -4.76
C PRO A 27 5.25 -8.38 -5.02
N VAL A 28 5.42 -7.17 -4.48
CA VAL A 28 4.46 -6.07 -4.59
C VAL A 28 5.13 -4.80 -5.08
N ARG A 29 4.39 -4.02 -5.87
CA ARG A 29 4.71 -2.65 -6.23
C ARG A 29 3.55 -1.76 -5.81
N LEU A 30 3.78 -0.89 -4.83
CA LEU A 30 2.82 0.12 -4.39
C LEU A 30 3.11 1.44 -5.09
N ILE A 31 2.08 2.07 -5.64
CA ILE A 31 2.17 3.42 -6.23
C ILE A 31 1.13 4.32 -5.59
N ASP A 32 1.44 5.61 -5.44
CA ASP A 32 0.48 6.64 -5.09
C ASP A 32 0.64 7.82 -6.06
N ARG A 33 -0.43 8.59 -6.26
CA ARG A 33 -0.39 9.83 -7.03
C ARG A 33 0.25 10.96 -6.22
N ALA A 34 0.08 10.96 -4.91
CA ALA A 34 0.67 11.95 -4.04
C ALA A 34 2.18 11.75 -3.97
N GLU A 35 2.92 12.84 -4.15
CA GLU A 35 4.39 12.83 -4.02
C GLU A 35 4.84 12.72 -2.56
N GLN A 36 3.96 13.10 -1.63
CA GLN A 36 4.25 13.20 -0.21
C GLN A 36 3.10 12.61 0.60
N PHE A 37 3.44 12.11 1.79
CA PHE A 37 2.43 11.64 2.73
C PHE A 37 1.52 12.78 3.17
N SER A 38 0.20 12.53 3.19
CA SER A 38 -0.76 13.51 3.69
C SER A 38 -0.74 13.51 5.21
N ALA A 39 -0.53 14.69 5.83
CA ALA A 39 -0.55 14.83 7.28
C ALA A 39 -1.94 14.67 7.91
N GLY A 40 -3.01 14.67 7.09
CA GLY A 40 -4.36 14.43 7.57
C GLY A 40 -4.64 12.95 7.78
N SER A 41 -5.21 12.60 8.94
CA SER A 41 -5.72 11.25 9.18
C SER A 41 -7.13 11.09 8.61
N ARG A 42 -7.43 9.92 8.05
CA ARG A 42 -8.77 9.51 7.61
C ARG A 42 -9.19 8.17 8.24
N GLY A 43 -8.59 7.86 9.40
CA GLY A 43 -8.75 6.60 10.12
C GLY A 43 -8.39 6.77 11.59
N ASP A 44 -9.12 7.63 12.31
CA ASP A 44 -8.86 7.96 13.72
C ASP A 44 -9.52 6.99 14.72
N GLY A 45 -9.83 5.76 14.27
CA GLY A 45 -10.47 4.74 15.08
C GLY A 45 -10.22 3.33 14.54
N ILE A 46 -10.81 2.32 15.18
CA ILE A 46 -10.89 0.92 14.73
C ILE A 46 -12.36 0.54 14.62
#